data_AF-A0A3P9CFY9-F1
#
_entry.id   AF-A0A3P9CFY9-F1
#
_cell.length_a   1.000
_cell.length_b   1.000
_cell.length_c   1.000
_cell.angle_alpha   90.00
_cell.angle_beta   90.00
_cell.angle_gamma   90.00
#
_symmetry.space_group_name_H-M   'P 1'
#
loop_
_entity.id
_entity.type
_entity.pdbx_description
1 polymer ?
#
loop_
_entity_poly.entity_id
_entity_poly.type
_entity_poly.pdbx_seq_one_letter_code
_entity_poly.pdbx_strand_id
1 'polypeptide(L)'
;NGRILLSRFSLCSCSKFPPRKYYYVDKKMSWNDAQQYCREKYTDLATFENMDDISRLNSTFSYDWAWIGLQDDPKSWKNTLGNDTNSWRWAVTGETSKTVYNNWYYTNPDNYDGNETCVIMGLEGKWYDKNCGASTTFICRLCQFELILLS
;
A
#
# COMPACT_ATOMS: atom_id res chain seq x y z
N ASN A 1 43.03 -24.01 8.98
CA ASN A 1 42.51 -22.79 9.65
C ASN A 1 41.73 -21.94 8.66
N GLY A 2 40.46 -22.29 8.39
CA GLY A 2 39.56 -21.46 7.59
C GLY A 2 38.45 -20.92 8.48
N ARG A 3 38.36 -19.60 8.66
CA ARG A 3 37.26 -18.95 9.37
C ARG A 3 36.10 -18.79 8.38
N ILE A 4 35.00 -19.52 8.59
CA ILE A 4 33.74 -19.28 7.90
C ILE A 4 33.14 -18.00 8.51
N LEU A 5 33.13 -16.91 7.74
CA LEU A 5 32.40 -15.69 8.06
C LEU A 5 30.90 -15.98 7.89
N LEU A 6 30.23 -16.33 8.98
CA LEU A 6 28.76 -16.32 9.03
C LEU A 6 28.31 -14.86 8.98
N SER A 7 28.06 -14.35 7.78
CA SER A 7 27.27 -13.12 7.58
C SER A 7 25.91 -13.36 8.23
N ARG A 8 25.69 -12.76 9.41
CA ARG A 8 24.38 -12.73 10.03
C ARG A 8 23.48 -11.85 9.16
N PHE A 9 22.83 -12.46 8.17
CA PHE A 9 21.74 -11.82 7.46
C PHE A 9 20.57 -11.70 8.43
N SER A 10 20.44 -10.53 9.08
CA SER A 10 19.21 -10.20 9.81
C SER A 10 18.08 -10.10 8.79
N LEU A 11 17.18 -11.07 8.82
CA LEU A 11 15.90 -10.97 8.12
C LEU A 11 15.06 -9.93 8.87
N CYS A 12 14.96 -8.72 8.32
CA CYS A 12 14.05 -7.69 8.83
C CYS A 12 12.62 -8.06 8.41
N SER A 13 11.92 -8.80 9.26
CA SER A 13 10.48 -9.03 9.08
C SER A 13 9.70 -7.90 9.75
N CYS A 14 8.67 -7.42 9.08
CA CYS A 14 7.73 -6.49 9.67
C CYS A 14 6.95 -7.22 10.77
N SER A 15 7.16 -6.87 12.04
CA SER A 15 6.39 -7.46 13.13
C SER A 15 4.95 -6.94 13.07
N LYS A 16 3.99 -7.80 13.46
CA LYS A 16 2.60 -7.35 13.67
C LYS A 16 2.47 -6.41 14.88
N PHE A 17 3.51 -6.38 15.73
CA PHE A 17 3.60 -5.58 16.94
C PHE A 17 4.99 -4.94 17.08
N PRO A 18 5.09 -3.61 17.21
CA PRO A 18 3.99 -2.68 17.39
C PRO A 18 3.23 -2.44 16.07
N PRO A 19 1.96 -1.99 16.16
CA PRO A 19 1.11 -1.77 14.99
C PRO A 19 1.72 -0.77 14.01
N ARG A 20 1.37 -0.93 12.73
CA ARG A 20 1.79 -0.06 11.62
C ARG A 20 1.46 1.39 11.94
N LYS A 21 2.39 2.30 11.60
CA LYS A 21 2.18 3.75 11.65
C LYS A 21 1.98 4.29 10.25
N TYR A 22 1.06 5.24 10.11
CA TYR A 22 0.73 5.87 8.83
C TYR A 22 1.11 7.36 8.86
N TYR A 23 1.64 7.85 7.74
CA TYR A 23 2.09 9.22 7.57
C TYR A 23 1.52 9.78 6.27
N TYR A 24 0.70 10.82 6.38
CA TYR A 24 0.26 11.59 5.23
C TYR A 24 1.39 12.49 4.73
N VAL A 25 1.55 12.54 3.41
CA VAL A 25 2.54 13.39 2.75
C VAL A 25 1.82 14.31 1.78
N ASP A 26 1.80 15.61 2.11
CA ASP A 26 1.23 16.67 1.28
C ASP A 26 2.18 17.06 0.14
N LYS A 27 2.44 16.11 -0.75
CA LYS A 27 3.17 16.31 -2.00
C LYS A 27 2.42 15.60 -3.10
N LYS A 28 2.16 16.29 -4.22
CA LYS A 28 1.47 15.68 -5.36
C LYS A 28 2.47 14.97 -6.26
N MET A 29 2.31 13.66 -6.41
CA MET A 29 3.22 12.79 -7.15
C MET A 29 2.44 11.72 -7.93
N SER A 30 3.05 11.14 -8.96
CA SER A 30 2.55 9.91 -9.57
C SER A 30 2.60 8.77 -8.55
N TRP A 31 1.85 7.68 -8.78
CA TRP A 31 1.85 6.56 -7.85
C TRP A 31 3.25 5.96 -7.67
N ASN A 32 4.01 5.81 -8.76
CA ASN A 32 5.38 5.28 -8.71
C ASN A 32 6.33 6.20 -7.95
N ASP A 33 6.26 7.52 -8.19
CA ASP A 33 7.11 8.48 -7.49
C ASP A 33 6.77 8.55 -5.99
N ALA A 34 5.48 8.47 -5.65
CA ALA A 34 5.01 8.39 -4.27
C ALA A 34 5.49 7.10 -3.57
N GLN A 35 5.44 5.97 -4.27
CA GLN A 35 5.98 4.70 -3.77
C GLN A 35 7.47 4.80 -3.49
N GLN A 36 8.24 5.34 -4.43
CA GLN A 36 9.67 5.55 -4.26
C GLN A 36 9.94 6.46 -3.06
N TYR A 37 9.22 7.57 -2.94
CA TYR A 37 9.34 8.47 -1.79
C TYR A 37 9.11 7.73 -0.46
N CYS A 38 8.04 6.91 -0.38
CA CYS A 38 7.77 6.15 0.83
C CYS A 38 8.84 5.10 1.14
N ARG A 39 9.45 4.47 0.13
CA ARG A 39 10.55 3.51 0.33
C ARG A 39 11.85 4.19 0.76
N GLU A 40 12.09 5.43 0.35
CA GLU A 40 13.26 6.21 0.76
C GLU A 40 13.15 6.78 2.18
N LYS A 41 11.92 7.11 2.63
CA LYS A 41 11.68 7.82 3.90
C LYS A 41 11.01 6.96 4.98
N TYR A 42 10.32 5.90 4.58
CA TYR A 42 9.50 5.04 5.43
C TYR A 42 9.70 3.57 5.01
N THR A 43 8.65 2.75 5.05
CA THR A 43 8.69 1.37 4.54
C THR A 43 8.17 1.29 3.10
N ASP A 44 6.93 1.72 2.86
CA ASP A 44 6.30 1.72 1.52
C ASP A 44 5.01 2.57 1.58
N LEU A 45 4.24 2.65 0.49
CA LEU A 45 2.88 3.17 0.50
C LEU A 45 1.98 2.35 1.43
N ALA A 46 0.96 3.00 1.98
CA ALA A 46 0.08 2.43 2.99
C ALA A 46 -0.64 1.17 2.51
N THR A 47 -0.70 0.17 3.39
CA THR A 47 -1.51 -1.04 3.22
C THR A 47 -2.57 -1.10 4.31
N PHE A 48 -3.75 -1.59 3.98
CA PHE A 48 -4.87 -1.70 4.92
C PHE A 48 -5.46 -3.11 4.86
N GLU A 49 -5.30 -3.87 5.94
CA GLU A 49 -5.77 -5.27 6.01
C GLU A 49 -7.04 -5.43 6.84
N ASN A 50 -7.47 -4.37 7.54
CA ASN A 50 -8.68 -4.35 8.36
C ASN A 50 -9.08 -2.89 8.71
N MET A 51 -10.21 -2.74 9.41
CA MET A 51 -10.70 -1.42 9.86
C MET A 51 -9.81 -0.78 10.94
N ASP A 52 -9.04 -1.56 11.72
CA ASP A 52 -8.13 -1.00 12.72
C ASP A 52 -6.96 -0.26 12.06
N ASP A 53 -6.55 -0.67 10.86
CA ASP A 53 -5.55 0.07 10.09
C ASP A 53 -6.08 1.46 9.68
N ILE A 54 -7.37 1.58 9.37
CA ILE A 54 -8.02 2.86 9.03
C ILE A 54 -8.18 3.74 10.26
N SER A 55 -8.57 3.18 11.42
CA SER A 55 -8.71 3.96 12.66
C SER A 55 -7.40 4.53 13.19
N ARG A 56 -6.26 4.00 12.72
CA ARG A 56 -4.90 4.53 13.00
C ARG A 56 -4.53 5.73 12.13
N LEU A 57 -5.28 6.03 11.07
CA LEU A 57 -5.13 7.28 10.34
C LEU A 57 -5.59 8.41 11.27
N ASN A 58 -4.65 9.29 11.65
CA ASN A 58 -4.92 10.39 12.58
C ASN A 58 -6.06 11.28 12.07
N SER A 59 -6.93 11.76 12.97
CA SER A 59 -8.12 12.57 12.65
C SER A 59 -7.79 13.96 12.07
N THR A 60 -6.52 14.34 12.04
CA THR A 60 -6.03 15.61 11.47
C THR A 60 -5.92 15.58 9.94
N PHE A 61 -6.13 14.42 9.29
CA PHE A 61 -6.02 14.32 7.85
C PHE A 61 -7.33 14.74 7.18
N SER A 62 -7.32 15.93 6.57
CA SER A 62 -8.29 16.25 5.51
C SER A 62 -7.94 15.34 4.34
N TYR A 63 -8.74 14.28 4.11
CA TYR A 63 -8.49 13.26 3.08
C TYR A 63 -8.74 13.78 1.67
N ASP A 64 -8.00 14.82 1.27
CA ASP A 64 -7.84 15.17 -0.12
C ASP A 64 -7.09 14.01 -0.79
N TRP A 65 -7.82 13.23 -1.58
CA TRP A 65 -7.37 12.16 -2.48
C TRP A 65 -5.89 11.77 -2.36
N ALA A 66 -5.63 10.63 -1.74
CA ALA A 66 -4.28 10.19 -1.42
C ALA A 66 -3.97 8.77 -1.93
N TRP A 67 -2.84 8.58 -2.62
CA TRP A 67 -2.37 7.26 -3.02
C TRP A 67 -2.20 6.32 -1.82
N ILE A 68 -2.63 5.09 -2.01
CA ILE A 68 -2.32 3.95 -1.15
C ILE A 68 -1.55 2.89 -1.95
N GLY A 69 -0.96 1.92 -1.27
CA GLY A 69 -0.08 0.93 -1.86
C GLY A 69 -0.80 -0.16 -2.64
N LEU A 70 -2.05 0.03 -3.06
CA LEU A 70 -2.81 -0.96 -3.84
C LEU A 70 -2.67 -0.64 -5.33
N GLN A 71 -2.28 -1.64 -6.11
CA GLN A 71 -2.10 -1.55 -7.57
C GLN A 71 -2.61 -2.85 -8.21
N ASP A 72 -3.15 -2.77 -9.41
CA ASP A 72 -3.53 -3.93 -10.22
C ASP A 72 -2.57 -4.16 -11.38
N ASP A 73 -2.47 -5.40 -11.85
CA ASP A 73 -1.91 -5.72 -13.17
C ASP A 73 -2.94 -5.36 -14.24
N PRO A 74 -2.62 -4.46 -15.20
CA PRO A 74 -3.51 -4.13 -16.32
C PRO A 74 -4.02 -5.35 -17.12
N LYS A 75 -3.29 -6.47 -17.10
CA LYS A 75 -3.68 -7.71 -17.77
C LYS A 75 -4.85 -8.42 -17.10
N SER A 76 -5.07 -8.21 -15.80
CA SER A 76 -6.14 -8.84 -15.04
C SER A 76 -7.53 -8.43 -15.52
N TRP A 77 -7.65 -7.21 -16.03
CA TRP A 77 -8.91 -6.67 -16.56
C TRP A 77 -9.34 -7.29 -17.90
N LYS A 78 -8.39 -7.82 -18.69
CA LYS A 78 -8.65 -8.28 -20.06
C LYS A 78 -9.59 -9.49 -20.16
N ASN A 79 -9.75 -10.26 -19.08
CA ASN A 79 -10.51 -11.52 -19.12
C ASN A 79 -11.74 -11.52 -18.21
N THR A 80 -11.83 -10.63 -17.22
CA THR A 80 -12.88 -10.67 -16.19
C THR A 80 -13.59 -9.35 -15.95
N LEU A 81 -13.32 -8.28 -16.73
CA LEU A 81 -13.91 -6.95 -16.51
C LEU A 81 -13.73 -6.46 -15.06
N GLY A 82 -12.60 -6.75 -14.44
CA GLY A 82 -12.34 -6.39 -13.03
C GLY A 82 -13.03 -7.26 -11.98
N ASN A 83 -13.75 -8.31 -12.42
CA ASN A 83 -14.45 -9.23 -11.52
C ASN A 83 -13.55 -10.36 -10.99
N ASP A 84 -12.27 -10.36 -11.35
CA ASP A 84 -11.27 -11.13 -10.61
C ASP A 84 -10.89 -10.35 -9.35
N THR A 85 -11.63 -10.58 -8.27
CA THR A 85 -11.40 -9.98 -6.95
C THR A 85 -9.97 -10.16 -6.42
N ASN A 86 -9.14 -11.00 -7.05
CA ASN A 86 -7.82 -11.37 -6.57
C ASN A 86 -6.67 -10.83 -7.44
N SER A 87 -6.90 -9.77 -8.22
CA SER A 87 -5.85 -9.17 -9.05
C SER A 87 -5.01 -8.10 -8.34
N TRP A 88 -5.66 -7.33 -7.45
CA TRP A 88 -5.06 -6.23 -6.69
C TRP A 88 -3.96 -6.70 -5.74
N ARG A 89 -2.80 -6.03 -5.81
CA ARG A 89 -1.58 -6.37 -5.07
C ARG A 89 -1.09 -5.21 -4.23
N TRP A 90 -0.63 -5.53 -3.03
CA TRP A 90 0.02 -4.54 -2.19
C TRP A 90 1.46 -4.32 -2.65
N ALA A 91 1.81 -3.07 -2.92
CA ALA A 91 3.13 -2.55 -3.27
C ALA A 91 4.28 -3.16 -2.46
N VAL A 92 4.07 -3.30 -1.14
CA VAL A 92 5.10 -3.75 -0.21
C VAL A 92 5.42 -5.24 -0.33
N THR A 93 4.47 -6.07 -0.77
CA THR A 93 4.66 -7.54 -0.91
C THR A 93 4.67 -8.01 -2.36
N GLY A 94 4.04 -7.26 -3.28
CA GLY A 94 3.67 -7.74 -4.61
C GLY A 94 2.60 -8.84 -4.61
N GLU A 95 2.08 -9.19 -3.44
CA GLU A 95 1.09 -10.23 -3.23
C GLU A 95 -0.30 -9.63 -3.14
N THR A 96 -1.30 -10.43 -3.49
CA THR A 96 -2.70 -10.06 -3.25
C THR A 96 -2.98 -10.03 -1.76
N SER A 97 -3.99 -9.25 -1.37
CA SER A 97 -4.35 -9.15 0.04
C SER A 97 -4.71 -10.54 0.58
N LYS A 98 -4.08 -10.94 1.69
CA LYS A 98 -4.40 -12.21 2.39
C LYS A 98 -5.72 -12.14 3.16
N THR A 99 -6.31 -10.95 3.25
CA THR A 99 -7.58 -10.67 3.90
C THR A 99 -8.63 -10.34 2.84
N VAL A 100 -9.89 -10.71 3.09
CA VAL A 100 -11.05 -10.31 2.26
C VAL A 100 -11.42 -8.83 2.40
N TYR A 101 -10.74 -8.09 3.27
CA TYR A 101 -11.01 -6.69 3.54
C TYR A 101 -10.73 -5.82 2.31
N ASN A 102 -11.71 -5.00 1.98
CA ASN A 102 -11.59 -3.89 1.05
C ASN A 102 -12.53 -2.76 1.50
N ASN A 103 -12.24 -1.53 1.08
CA ASN A 103 -13.11 -0.38 1.36
C ASN A 103 -13.44 0.39 0.08
N TRP A 104 -13.68 -0.32 -1.02
CA TRP A 104 -14.08 0.29 -2.29
C TRP A 104 -15.31 1.18 -2.13
N TYR A 105 -15.30 2.30 -2.85
CA TYR A 105 -16.52 3.04 -3.09
C TYR A 105 -17.48 2.20 -3.94
N TYR A 106 -18.79 2.36 -3.78
CA TYR A 106 -19.77 1.40 -4.30
C TYR A 106 -19.81 1.27 -5.83
N THR A 107 -19.25 2.22 -6.57
CA THR A 107 -19.10 2.15 -8.02
C THR A 107 -17.70 1.75 -8.48
N ASN A 108 -16.77 1.47 -7.57
CA ASN A 108 -15.36 1.20 -7.87
C ASN A 108 -14.98 -0.26 -7.51
N PRO A 109 -13.96 -0.82 -8.14
CA PRO A 109 -13.21 -0.22 -9.26
C PRO A 109 -14.03 -0.23 -10.57
N ASP A 110 -13.98 0.86 -11.35
CA ASP A 110 -14.70 0.97 -12.63
C ASP A 110 -13.80 0.96 -13.87
N ASN A 111 -12.49 1.05 -13.66
CA ASN A 111 -11.44 1.12 -14.65
C ASN A 111 -11.76 2.12 -15.76
N TYR A 112 -12.08 3.36 -15.40
CA TYR A 112 -12.41 4.42 -16.34
C TYR A 112 -11.32 4.57 -17.43
N ASP A 113 -11.74 4.71 -18.70
CA ASP A 113 -10.87 4.72 -19.89
C ASP A 113 -9.90 3.51 -20.01
N GLY A 114 -10.12 2.44 -19.24
CA GLY A 114 -9.29 1.24 -19.25
C GLY A 114 -7.86 1.44 -18.72
N ASN A 115 -7.62 2.48 -17.90
CA ASN A 115 -6.26 2.86 -17.47
C ASN A 115 -6.11 3.13 -15.96
N GLU A 116 -7.08 2.74 -15.14
CA GLU A 116 -7.10 3.02 -13.70
C GLU A 116 -6.65 1.80 -12.89
N THR A 117 -5.33 1.59 -12.82
CA THR A 117 -4.75 0.42 -12.15
C THR A 117 -4.04 0.75 -10.83
N CYS A 118 -4.21 1.95 -10.30
CA CYS A 118 -3.69 2.38 -9.00
C CYS A 118 -4.83 2.88 -8.11
N VAL A 119 -4.63 2.96 -6.80
CA VAL A 119 -5.74 3.27 -5.87
C VAL A 119 -5.48 4.51 -5.04
N ILE A 120 -6.44 5.42 -5.03
CA ILE A 120 -6.53 6.54 -4.09
C ILE A 120 -7.55 6.26 -2.99
N MET A 121 -7.26 6.76 -1.80
CA MET A 121 -8.17 6.85 -0.68
C MET A 121 -8.77 8.26 -0.62
N GLY A 122 -10.09 8.35 -0.52
CA GLY A 122 -10.84 9.58 -0.32
C GLY A 122 -11.48 9.65 1.07
N LEU A 123 -12.58 10.42 1.16
CA LEU A 123 -13.35 10.58 2.39
C LEU A 123 -13.77 9.24 3.00
N GLU A 124 -13.81 9.19 4.34
CA GLU A 124 -14.18 7.99 5.11
C GLU A 124 -13.29 6.76 4.82
N GLY A 125 -12.11 6.99 4.26
CA GLY A 125 -11.17 5.94 3.88
C GLY A 125 -11.59 5.14 2.65
N LYS A 126 -12.58 5.62 1.86
CA LYS A 126 -13.10 4.92 0.67
C LYS A 126 -12.08 4.85 -0.46
N TRP A 127 -12.03 3.73 -1.15
CA TRP A 127 -11.04 3.46 -2.20
C TRP A 127 -11.64 3.66 -3.58
N TYR A 128 -10.83 4.23 -4.46
CA TYR A 128 -11.16 4.51 -5.83
C TYR A 128 -9.98 4.14 -6.70
N ASP A 129 -10.24 3.46 -7.81
CA ASP A 129 -9.20 3.27 -8.81
C ASP A 129 -8.92 4.59 -9.54
N LYS A 130 -7.67 4.73 -9.97
CA LYS A 130 -7.18 5.95 -10.58
C LYS A 130 -6.02 5.67 -11.52
N ASN A 131 -5.94 6.47 -12.57
CA ASN A 131 -4.78 6.48 -13.45
C ASN A 131 -3.49 6.72 -12.66
N CYS A 132 -2.55 5.77 -12.71
CA CYS A 132 -1.30 5.81 -11.94
C CYS A 132 -0.42 7.03 -12.21
N GLY A 133 -0.58 7.68 -13.37
CA GLY A 133 0.14 8.90 -13.75
C GLY A 133 -0.46 10.19 -13.16
N ALA A 134 -1.64 10.13 -12.53
CA ALA A 134 -2.23 11.29 -11.87
C ALA A 134 -1.34 11.79 -10.72
N SER A 135 -1.29 13.11 -10.53
CA SER A 135 -0.54 13.71 -9.43
C SER A 135 -1.45 13.91 -8.22
N THR A 136 -1.29 13.07 -7.19
CA THR A 136 -2.10 13.13 -5.96
C THR A 136 -1.21 13.08 -4.72
N THR A 137 -1.77 13.43 -3.56
CA THR A 137 -1.06 13.27 -2.28
C THR A 137 -0.94 11.79 -1.92
N PHE A 138 -0.29 11.40 -0.83
CA PHE A 138 -0.11 9.98 -0.55
C PHE A 138 0.11 9.66 0.92
N ILE A 139 -0.16 8.40 1.28
CA ILE A 139 0.01 7.89 2.64
C ILE A 139 1.13 6.84 2.63
N CYS A 140 2.17 7.08 3.42
CA CYS A 140 3.22 6.10 3.67
C CYS A 140 2.92 5.28 4.92
N ARG A 141 3.35 4.01 4.93
CA ARG A 141 3.44 3.19 6.14
C ARG A 141 4.87 3.10 6.62
N LEU A 142 5.03 3.08 7.93
CA LEU A 142 6.26 2.66 8.60
C LEU A 142 5.95 1.39 9.40
N CYS A 143 6.64 0.31 9.07
CA CYS A 143 6.73 -0.83 9.94
C CYS A 143 7.87 -0.65 10.93
N GLN A 144 7.59 -0.82 12.22
CA GLN A 144 8.62 -0.84 13.23
C GLN A 144 9.19 -2.27 13.29
N PHE A 145 10.45 -2.43 12.93
CA PHE A 145 11.10 -3.74 12.98
C PHE A 145 11.32 -4.16 14.43
N GLU A 146 10.99 -5.40 14.75
CA GLU A 146 11.47 -6.05 15.97
C GLU A 146 12.80 -6.71 15.63
N LEU A 147 13.89 -6.32 16.31
CA LEU A 147 15.18 -7.00 16.19
C LEU A 147 15.03 -8.39 16.81
N ILE A 148 14.73 -9.40 15.99
CA ILE A 148 14.83 -10.80 16.42
C ILE A 148 16.32 -11.11 16.54
N LEU A 149 16.87 -10.93 17.73
CA LEU A 149 18.18 -11.47 18.06
C LEU A 149 18.04 -13.00 18.09
N LEU A 150 18.53 -13.68 17.04
CA LEU A 150 18.71 -15.12 17.08
C LEU A 150 19.74 -15.42 18.18
N SER A 151 19.26 -15.91 19.33
CA SER A 151 20.05 -16.47 20.43
C SER A 151 20.59 -17.84 20.05
#